data_AF-A0A7J8QFG3-F1
#
_entry.id   AF-A0A7J8QFG3-F1
#
_cell.length_a   1.000
_cell.length_b   1.000
_cell.length_c   1.000
_cell.angle_alpha   90.00
_cell.angle_beta   90.00
_cell.angle_gamma   90.00
#
_symmetry.space_group_name_H-M   'P 1'
#
loop_
_entity.id
_entity.type
_entity.pdbx_description
1 polymer ?
#
loop_
_entity_poly.entity_id
_entity_poly.type
_entity_poly.pdbx_seq_one_letter_code
_entity_poly.pdbx_strand_id
1 'polypeptide(L)'
;EKFRAKVSNFGASRSIDIDQPHLTTQVLGTFGYLDLEYFQSTQFTEKSDVYYFIVIIVELLIRKKEISTFRSQEKRGLVSYFMSSVEENHLLDIVDVEIGKDGQSDEVVAVA
;
A
#
# COMPACT_ATOMS: atom_id res chain seq x y z
N GLU A 1 15.42 -17.47 -9.98
CA GLU A 1 15.70 -17.29 -8.53
C GLU A 1 16.13 -15.88 -8.11
N LYS A 2 16.84 -15.09 -8.94
CA LYS A 2 17.43 -13.80 -8.52
C LYS A 2 16.44 -12.70 -8.05
N PHE A 3 15.13 -12.82 -8.30
CA PHE A 3 14.13 -11.79 -7.95
C PHE A 3 12.90 -12.33 -7.21
N ARG A 4 13.04 -13.44 -6.46
CA ARG A 4 11.94 -13.95 -5.64
C ARG A 4 11.83 -13.15 -4.34
N ALA A 5 10.76 -12.37 -4.21
CA ALA A 5 10.47 -11.62 -2.99
C ALA A 5 10.26 -12.56 -1.79
N LYS A 6 10.72 -12.12 -0.62
CA LYS A 6 10.53 -12.79 0.67
C LYS A 6 10.12 -11.75 1.71
N VAL A 7 9.09 -12.06 2.48
CA VAL A 7 8.66 -11.22 3.60
C VAL A 7 9.50 -11.58 4.83
N SER A 8 9.94 -10.57 5.58
CA SER A 8 10.72 -10.73 6.81
C SER A 8 10.29 -9.70 7.86
N ASN A 9 10.90 -9.72 9.04
CA ASN A 9 10.61 -8.82 10.15
C ASN A 9 9.20 -8.97 10.75
N PHE A 10 8.89 -10.18 11.24
CA PHE A 10 7.62 -10.50 11.89
C PHE A 10 7.52 -10.04 13.37
N GLY A 11 8.36 -9.11 13.84
CA GLY A 11 8.39 -8.70 15.26
C GLY A 11 7.10 -8.05 15.76
N ALA A 12 6.32 -7.46 14.85
CA ALA A 12 4.98 -6.92 15.14
C ALA A 12 3.85 -7.91 14.84
N SER A 13 4.15 -9.07 14.25
CA SER A 13 3.14 -10.09 13.93
C SER A 13 2.52 -10.66 15.19
N ARG A 14 1.25 -11.07 15.10
CA ARG A 14 0.46 -11.62 16.20
C ARG A 14 -0.33 -12.82 15.68
N SER A 15 -0.37 -13.87 16.47
CA SER A 15 -1.29 -14.99 16.25
C SER A 15 -2.61 -14.66 16.94
N ILE A 16 -3.72 -14.83 16.23
CA ILE A 16 -5.08 -14.65 16.73
C ILE A 16 -5.87 -15.93 16.50
N ASP A 17 -6.89 -16.18 17.31
CA ASP A 17 -7.80 -17.28 17.09
C ASP A 17 -8.70 -17.01 15.88
N ILE A 18 -9.12 -18.06 15.18
CA ILE A 18 -9.93 -17.97 13.95
C ILE A 18 -11.26 -17.21 14.19
N ASP A 19 -11.82 -17.34 15.38
CA ASP A 19 -13.10 -16.73 15.74
C ASP A 19 -12.95 -15.30 16.29
N GLN A 20 -11.72 -14.75 16.30
CA GLN A 20 -11.45 -13.42 16.81
C GLN A 20 -11.46 -12.38 15.66
N PRO A 21 -12.47 -11.49 15.57
CA PRO A 21 -12.62 -10.58 14.42
C PRO A 21 -11.62 -9.41 14.41
N HIS A 22 -11.04 -9.08 15.57
CA HIS A 22 -10.06 -8.01 15.71
C HIS A 22 -9.15 -8.23 16.92
N LEU A 23 -7.98 -7.60 16.89
CA LEU A 23 -7.02 -7.56 17.98
C LEU A 23 -6.86 -6.12 18.48
N THR A 24 -7.27 -5.87 19.73
CA THR A 24 -7.02 -4.58 20.37
C THR A 24 -5.58 -4.52 20.87
N THR A 25 -4.80 -3.56 20.37
CA THR A 25 -3.37 -3.41 20.70
C THR A 25 -2.97 -1.93 20.64
N GLN A 26 -1.86 -1.58 21.29
CA GLN A 26 -1.21 -0.31 20.99
C GLN A 26 -0.92 -0.22 19.48
N VAL A 27 -1.15 0.95 18.90
CA VAL A 27 -0.85 1.22 17.49
C VAL A 27 0.64 1.04 17.26
N LEU A 28 1.00 0.07 16.43
CA LEU A 28 2.37 -0.23 16.01
C LEU A 28 2.41 -0.30 14.49
N GLY A 29 3.40 0.36 13.89
CA GLY A 29 3.67 0.27 12.46
C GLY A 29 4.30 1.54 11.89
N THR A 30 4.40 1.60 10.57
CA THR A 30 5.04 2.71 9.86
C THR A 30 3.98 3.69 9.36
N PHE A 31 4.08 4.95 9.77
CA PHE A 31 3.17 6.00 9.30
C PHE A 31 3.15 6.08 7.76
N GLY A 32 1.95 6.20 7.18
CA GLY A 32 1.72 6.13 5.73
C GLY A 32 1.29 4.75 5.22
N TYR A 33 1.63 3.67 5.94
CA TYR A 33 1.22 2.31 5.59
C TYR A 33 0.13 1.76 6.51
N LEU A 34 -0.21 2.51 7.56
CA LEU A 34 -1.23 2.12 8.54
C LEU A 34 -2.62 2.38 8.00
N ASP A 35 -3.47 1.37 8.15
CA ASP A 35 -4.91 1.51 8.04
C ASP A 35 -5.43 2.60 9.01
N LEU A 36 -6.26 3.51 8.48
CA LEU A 36 -6.82 4.62 9.23
C LEU A 36 -7.78 4.13 10.32
N GLU A 37 -8.53 3.05 10.06
CA GLU A 37 -9.46 2.48 11.03
C GLU A 37 -8.69 1.90 12.22
N TYR A 38 -7.65 1.10 11.99
CA TYR A 38 -6.74 0.64 13.03
C TYR A 38 -6.09 1.80 13.81
N PHE A 39 -5.61 2.84 13.11
CA PHE A 39 -4.97 3.99 13.75
C PHE A 39 -5.91 4.72 14.72
N GLN A 40 -7.19 4.83 14.39
CA GLN A 40 -8.19 5.53 15.20
C GLN A 40 -8.79 4.64 16.31
N SER A 41 -9.13 3.41 15.97
CA SER A 41 -9.86 2.49 16.84
C SER A 41 -8.98 1.66 17.75
N THR A 42 -7.68 1.53 17.42
CA THR A 42 -6.71 0.60 18.02
C THR A 42 -7.06 -0.88 17.81
N GLN A 43 -8.04 -1.18 16.94
CA GLN A 43 -8.46 -2.54 16.58
C GLN A 43 -7.77 -2.96 15.29
N PHE A 44 -6.83 -3.88 15.39
CA PHE A 44 -6.14 -4.46 14.25
C PHE A 44 -6.98 -5.59 13.66
N THR A 45 -7.10 -5.65 12.33
CA THR A 45 -7.85 -6.69 11.63
C THR A 45 -7.05 -7.22 10.44
N GLU A 46 -7.50 -8.31 9.82
CA GLU A 46 -6.92 -8.79 8.56
C GLU A 46 -6.96 -7.71 7.46
N LYS A 47 -7.96 -6.80 7.49
CA LYS A 47 -8.04 -5.68 6.54
C LYS A 47 -6.92 -4.67 6.73
N SER A 48 -6.39 -4.54 7.94
CA SER A 48 -5.26 -3.66 8.22
C SER A 48 -3.98 -4.16 7.53
N ASP A 49 -3.77 -5.49 7.47
CA ASP A 49 -2.68 -6.10 6.68
C ASP A 49 -2.90 -5.93 5.16
N VAL A 50 -4.14 -6.08 4.70
CA VAL A 50 -4.50 -5.86 3.29
C VAL A 50 -4.20 -4.42 2.87
N TYR A 51 -4.55 -3.43 3.71
CA TYR A 51 -4.23 -2.02 3.44
C TYR A 51 -2.72 -1.80 3.31
N TYR A 52 -1.92 -2.35 4.24
CA TYR A 52 -0.46 -2.24 4.19
C TYR A 52 0.09 -2.82 2.88
N PHE A 53 -0.44 -3.96 2.45
CA PHE A 53 -0.05 -4.60 1.19
C PHE A 53 -0.43 -3.77 -0.04
N ILE A 54 -1.61 -3.12 -0.04
CA ILE A 54 -2.03 -2.20 -1.12
C ILE A 54 -1.05 -1.03 -1.23
N VAL A 55 -0.65 -0.43 -0.11
CA VAL A 55 0.33 0.67 -0.11
C VAL A 55 1.65 0.21 -0.72
N ILE A 56 2.11 -1.01 -0.41
CA ILE A 56 3.32 -1.60 -1.01
C ILE A 56 3.16 -1.79 -2.53
N ILE A 57 2.02 -2.30 -3.00
CA ILE A 57 1.76 -2.46 -4.44
C ILE A 57 1.82 -1.10 -5.14
N VAL A 58 1.15 -0.09 -4.60
CA VAL A 58 1.16 1.27 -5.17
C VAL A 58 2.58 1.85 -5.19
N GLU A 59 3.34 1.69 -4.12
CA GLU A 59 4.75 2.09 -4.04
C GLU A 59 5.62 1.38 -5.09
N LEU A 60 5.35 0.10 -5.37
CA LEU A 60 6.05 -0.68 -6.40
C LEU A 60 5.68 -0.23 -7.82
N LEU A 61 4.39 0.03 -8.09
CA LEU A 61 3.92 0.48 -9.40
C LEU A 61 4.46 1.86 -9.77
N ILE A 62 4.51 2.79 -8.81
CA ILE A 62 4.96 4.16 -9.03
C ILE A 62 6.48 4.30 -8.84
N ARG A 63 7.11 3.35 -8.14
CA ARG A 63 8.52 3.38 -7.68
C ARG A 63 8.86 4.63 -6.86
N LYS A 64 7.89 5.12 -6.08
CA LYS A 64 8.04 6.25 -5.15
C LYS A 64 7.65 5.82 -3.75
N LYS A 65 8.47 6.20 -2.77
CA LYS A 65 8.22 5.86 -1.37
C LYS A 65 7.07 6.68 -0.79
N GLU A 66 6.13 6.06 -0.09
CA GLU A 66 4.96 6.73 0.51
C GLU A 66 5.34 8.00 1.30
N ILE A 67 6.36 7.89 2.16
CA ILE A 67 6.80 8.98 3.06
C ILE A 67 7.60 10.07 2.32
N SER A 68 8.02 9.84 1.07
CA SER A 68 8.82 10.81 0.31
C SER A 68 7.98 11.92 -0.35
N THR A 69 6.67 11.69 -0.51
CA THR A 69 5.75 12.51 -1.33
C THR A 69 5.16 13.72 -0.61
N PHE A 70 5.43 13.92 0.69
CA PHE A 70 5.01 15.12 1.44
C PHE A 70 5.63 16.46 0.95
N ARG A 71 6.33 16.48 -0.19
CA ARG A 71 7.17 17.60 -0.66
C ARG A 71 6.61 18.40 -1.84
N SER A 72 5.49 18.01 -2.46
CA SER A 72 4.81 18.85 -3.48
C SER A 72 3.46 19.38 -2.98
N GLN A 73 2.96 20.45 -3.61
CA GLN A 73 1.87 21.33 -3.15
C GLN A 73 0.52 20.67 -2.82
N GLU A 74 0.34 19.39 -3.10
CA GLU A 74 -0.81 18.61 -2.67
C GLU A 74 -0.41 17.70 -1.50
N LYS A 75 -0.96 18.00 -0.31
CA LYS A 75 -0.78 17.20 0.91
C LYS A 75 -1.48 15.83 0.85
N ARG A 76 -1.51 15.17 -0.30
CA ARG A 76 -2.16 13.85 -0.50
C ARG A 76 -1.12 12.75 -0.33
N GLY A 77 -1.50 11.67 0.35
CA GLY A 77 -0.69 10.43 0.41
C GLY A 77 -0.60 9.78 -0.98
N LEU A 78 0.38 8.88 -1.18
CA LEU A 78 0.62 8.24 -2.47
C LEU A 78 -0.60 7.42 -2.92
N VAL A 79 -1.25 6.72 -1.99
CA VAL A 79 -2.49 5.97 -2.27
C VAL A 79 -3.59 6.90 -2.76
N SER A 80 -3.78 8.05 -2.13
CA SER A 80 -4.78 9.04 -2.58
C SER A 80 -4.43 9.62 -3.95
N TYR A 81 -3.14 9.84 -4.21
CA TYR A 81 -2.67 10.29 -5.52
C TYR A 81 -2.93 9.22 -6.60
N PHE A 82 -2.59 7.95 -6.32
CA PHE A 82 -2.86 6.83 -7.20
C PHE A 82 -4.35 6.71 -7.53
N MET A 83 -5.22 6.71 -6.52
CA MET A 83 -6.67 6.61 -6.72
C MET A 83 -7.21 7.74 -7.60
N SER A 84 -6.79 8.99 -7.35
CA SER A 84 -7.21 10.11 -8.21
C SER A 84 -6.70 9.96 -9.64
N SER A 85 -5.48 9.47 -9.86
CA SER A 85 -4.98 9.18 -11.21
C SER A 85 -5.74 8.05 -11.90
N VAL A 86 -6.20 7.03 -11.17
CA VAL A 86 -7.09 5.98 -11.73
C VAL A 86 -8.43 6.58 -12.14
N GLU A 87 -9.07 7.36 -11.25
CA GLU A 87 -10.37 8.01 -11.50
C GLU A 87 -10.31 8.97 -12.71
N GLU A 88 -9.19 9.68 -12.89
CA GLU A 88 -8.96 10.61 -13.99
C GLU A 88 -8.47 9.94 -15.28
N ASN A 89 -8.30 8.61 -15.31
CA ASN A 89 -7.70 7.85 -16.42
C ASN A 89 -6.26 8.27 -16.77
N HIS A 90 -5.52 8.75 -15.77
CA HIS A 90 -4.11 9.17 -15.86
C HIS A 90 -3.15 8.17 -15.18
N LEU A 91 -3.60 6.93 -14.91
CA LEU A 91 -2.80 5.91 -14.23
C LEU A 91 -1.43 5.67 -14.92
N LEU A 92 -1.40 5.61 -16.25
CA LEU A 92 -0.18 5.35 -17.01
C LEU A 92 0.86 6.48 -16.88
N ASP A 93 0.44 7.69 -16.51
CA ASP A 93 1.33 8.84 -16.34
C ASP A 93 2.14 8.76 -15.03
N ILE A 94 1.62 8.00 -14.06
CA ILE A 94 2.20 7.89 -12.72
C ILE A 94 2.95 6.58 -12.49
N VAL A 95 2.65 5.55 -13.28
CA VAL A 95 3.31 4.24 -13.23
C VAL A 95 4.76 4.39 -13.70
N ASP A 96 5.67 3.63 -13.10
CA ASP A 96 7.09 3.63 -13.45
C ASP A 96 7.26 3.32 -14.94
N VAL A 97 8.07 4.14 -15.59
CA VAL A 97 8.27 4.11 -17.04
C VAL A 97 8.78 2.75 -17.53
N GLU A 98 9.53 2.00 -16.71
CA GLU A 98 10.02 0.68 -17.08
C GLU A 98 8.89 -0.37 -17.06
N ILE A 99 7.88 -0.21 -16.20
CA ILE A 99 6.68 -1.06 -16.20
C ILE A 99 5.80 -0.72 -17.41
N GLY A 100 5.64 0.57 -17.73
CA GLY A 100 4.84 1.03 -18.87
C GLY A 100 5.43 0.68 -20.24
N LYS A 101 6.74 0.48 -20.34
CA LYS A 101 7.45 0.15 -21.61
C LYS A 101 7.27 -1.28 -22.09
N ASP A 102 7.03 -2.23 -21.18
CA ASP A 102 7.01 -3.66 -21.50
C ASP A 102 5.70 -4.14 -22.16
N GLY A 103 4.80 -3.23 -22.57
CA GLY A 103 3.53 -3.59 -23.21
C GLY A 103 2.51 -4.22 -22.26
N GLN A 104 2.76 -4.17 -20.95
CA GLN A 104 1.87 -4.68 -19.89
C GLN A 104 0.87 -3.61 -19.40
N SER A 105 0.58 -2.58 -20.20
CA SER A 105 -0.37 -1.52 -19.83
C SER A 105 -1.73 -2.10 -19.41
N ASP A 106 -2.18 -3.13 -20.11
CA ASP A 106 -3.46 -3.80 -19.85
C ASP A 106 -3.42 -4.60 -18.54
N GLU A 107 -2.26 -5.15 -18.15
CA GLU A 107 -2.08 -5.86 -16.88
C GLU A 107 -2.02 -4.86 -15.70
N VAL A 108 -1.37 -3.72 -15.88
CA VAL A 108 -1.33 -2.65 -14.88
C VAL A 108 -2.74 -2.10 -14.62
N VAL A 109 -3.53 -1.90 -15.67
CA VAL A 109 -4.93 -1.49 -15.55
C VAL A 109 -5.79 -2.60 -14.93
N ALA A 110 -5.52 -3.88 -15.22
CA ALA A 110 -6.29 -5.00 -14.65
C ALA A 110 -6.05 -5.20 -13.14
N VAL A 111 -4.90 -4.77 -12.62
CA VAL A 111 -4.56 -4.86 -11.19
C VAL A 111 -5.01 -3.63 -10.40
N ALA A 112 -5.26 -2.51 -11.08
CA ALA A 112 -5.77 -1.25 -10.50
C ALA A 112 -7.30 -1.27 -10.37
#